data_AF-A6FIG7-F1
#
_entry.id   AF-A6FIG7-F1
#
_cell.length_a   1.000
_cell.length_b   1.000
_cell.length_c   1.000
_cell.angle_alpha   90.00
_cell.angle_beta   90.00
_cell.angle_gamma   90.00
#
_symmetry.space_group_name_H-M   'P 1'
#
loop_
_entity.id
_entity.type
_entity.pdbx_description
1 polymer ?
#
loop_
_entity_poly.entity_id
_entity_poly.type
_entity_poly.pdbx_seq_one_letter_code
_entity_poly.pdbx_strand_id
1 'polypeptide(L)'
;MSSYQIKKEQSMDLRNIVYSAPFNATEKAIQYGVQYDLECGINCNVYHSDKKPDILKVNIQNKEANTEIANLLDFHISNMSMNEPSPA
;
A
#
# COMPACT_ATOMS: atom_id res chain seq x y z
N MET A 1 9.42 -5.88 5.93
CA MET A 1 8.23 -5.00 5.95
C MET A 1 8.61 -3.70 5.25
N SER A 2 7.91 -3.33 4.18
CA SER A 2 8.08 -2.02 3.53
C SER A 2 6.99 -1.06 4.06
N SER A 3 7.33 0.21 4.24
CA SER A 3 6.38 1.26 4.65
C SER A 3 6.56 2.47 3.75
N TYR A 4 5.46 2.97 3.19
CA TYR A 4 5.41 4.11 2.30
C TYR A 4 4.43 5.16 2.82
N GLN A 5 4.60 6.40 2.35
CA GLN A 5 3.61 7.46 2.53
C GLN A 5 3.14 7.90 1.14
N ILE A 6 1.83 7.93 0.94
CA ILE A 6 1.19 8.47 -0.26
C ILE A 6 0.22 9.57 0.15
N LYS A 7 -0.11 10.44 -0.79
CA LYS A 7 -1.20 11.41 -0.57
C LYS A 7 -2.55 10.71 -0.62
N LYS A 8 -3.54 11.25 0.09
CA LYS A 8 -4.91 10.74 0.08
C LYS A 8 -5.54 10.77 -1.31
N GLU A 9 -5.18 11.75 -2.15
CA GLU A 9 -5.64 11.82 -3.55
C GLU A 9 -5.20 10.61 -4.39
N GLN A 10 -4.08 9.97 -4.04
CA GLN A 10 -3.55 8.78 -4.72
C GLN A 10 -4.18 7.47 -4.24
N SER A 11 -5.13 7.54 -3.29
CA SER A 11 -5.79 6.34 -2.75
C SER A 11 -6.57 5.56 -3.80
N MET A 12 -7.21 6.27 -4.73
CA MET A 12 -7.93 5.66 -5.85
C MET A 12 -6.97 4.95 -6.82
N ASP A 13 -5.80 5.53 -7.09
CA ASP A 13 -4.79 4.90 -7.95
C ASP A 13 -4.21 3.65 -7.30
N LEU A 14 -3.88 3.71 -6.01
CA LEU A 14 -3.44 2.54 -5.25
C LEU A 14 -4.50 1.44 -5.28
N ARG A 15 -5.77 1.79 -5.09
CA ARG A 15 -6.89 0.86 -5.17
C ARG A 15 -6.95 0.21 -6.56
N ASN A 16 -6.91 1.00 -7.62
CA ASN A 16 -6.94 0.47 -8.99
C ASN A 16 -5.78 -0.50 -9.26
N ILE A 17 -4.57 -0.20 -8.76
CA ILE A 17 -3.40 -1.09 -8.86
C ILE A 17 -3.69 -2.42 -8.15
N VAL A 18 -4.01 -2.41 -6.85
CA VAL A 18 -4.13 -3.66 -6.08
C VAL A 18 -5.32 -4.54 -6.53
N TYR A 19 -6.37 -3.96 -7.10
CA TYR A 19 -7.49 -4.73 -7.65
C TYR A 19 -7.19 -5.31 -9.04
N SER A 20 -6.21 -4.77 -9.77
CA SER A 20 -5.83 -5.26 -11.09
C SER A 20 -4.94 -6.49 -11.03
N ALA A 21 -4.91 -7.28 -12.11
CA ALA A 21 -3.93 -8.35 -12.26
C ALA A 21 -2.51 -7.75 -12.29
N PRO A 22 -1.52 -8.39 -11.62
CA PRO A 22 -1.56 -9.73 -11.03
C PRO A 22 -1.93 -9.75 -9.53
N PHE A 23 -2.36 -8.63 -8.95
CA PHE A 23 -2.59 -8.50 -7.51
C PHE A 23 -3.93 -9.05 -7.05
N ASN A 24 -4.99 -8.82 -7.86
CA ASN A 24 -6.34 -9.36 -7.67
C ASN A 24 -6.84 -9.26 -6.22
N ALA A 25 -6.59 -8.12 -5.56
CA ALA A 25 -6.81 -8.01 -4.14
C ALA A 25 -8.29 -7.99 -3.75
N THR A 26 -8.57 -8.48 -2.55
CA THR A 26 -9.83 -8.30 -1.85
C THR A 26 -9.68 -7.27 -0.74
N GLU A 27 -10.74 -6.52 -0.44
CA GLU A 27 -10.70 -5.40 0.48
C GLU A 27 -11.39 -5.73 1.81
N LYS A 28 -10.74 -5.36 2.90
CA LYS A 28 -11.23 -5.52 4.26
C LYS A 28 -11.01 -4.24 5.05
N ALA A 29 -12.06 -3.71 5.65
CA ALA A 29 -11.94 -2.57 6.57
C ALA A 29 -11.15 -2.97 7.83
N ILE A 30 -10.23 -2.12 8.26
CA ILE A 30 -9.45 -2.28 9.49
C ILE A 30 -9.52 -1.01 10.34
N GLN A 31 -9.02 -1.08 11.57
CA GLN A 31 -8.98 0.10 12.42
C GLN A 31 -8.11 1.19 11.78
N TYR A 32 -8.69 2.38 11.60
CA TYR A 32 -8.04 3.53 10.96
C TYR A 32 -7.58 3.28 9.53
N GLY A 33 -8.24 2.41 8.77
CA GLY A 33 -7.79 2.12 7.41
C GLY A 33 -8.48 0.98 6.69
N VAL A 34 -7.79 0.49 5.67
CA VAL A 34 -8.21 -0.62 4.81
C VAL A 34 -7.03 -1.56 4.60
N GLN A 35 -7.29 -2.87 4.63
CA GLN A 35 -6.36 -3.91 4.24
C GLN A 35 -6.79 -4.46 2.88
N TYR A 36 -5.84 -4.56 1.96
CA TYR A 36 -5.98 -5.26 0.69
C TYR A 36 -5.24 -6.59 0.77
N ASP A 37 -5.99 -7.68 0.73
CA ASP A 37 -5.48 -9.05 0.72
C ASP A 37 -5.29 -9.49 -0.72
N LEU A 38 -4.04 -9.55 -1.17
CA LEU A 38 -3.69 -9.99 -2.52
C LEU A 38 -3.91 -11.50 -2.65
N GLU A 39 -4.22 -11.95 -3.87
CA GLU A 39 -4.49 -13.37 -4.17
C GLU A 39 -3.31 -14.29 -3.80
N CYS A 40 -2.08 -13.78 -3.89
CA CYS A 40 -0.86 -14.51 -3.52
C CYS A 40 -0.57 -14.56 -2.01
N GLY A 41 -1.45 -14.00 -1.16
CA GLY A 41 -1.31 -14.02 0.31
C GLY A 41 -0.53 -12.84 0.90
N ILE A 42 -0.12 -11.86 0.09
CA ILE A 42 0.48 -10.61 0.57
C ILE A 42 -0.61 -9.68 1.11
N ASN A 43 -0.34 -8.97 2.20
CA ASN A 43 -1.27 -7.98 2.76
C ASN A 43 -0.71 -6.56 2.54
N CYS A 44 -1.50 -5.71 1.87
CA CYS A 44 -1.22 -4.29 1.69
C CYS A 44 -2.16 -3.47 2.57
N ASN A 45 -1.64 -2.92 3.66
CA ASN A 45 -2.43 -2.17 4.64
C ASN A 45 -2.28 -0.67 4.40
N VAL A 46 -3.39 0.05 4.33
CA VAL A 46 -3.45 1.50 4.15
C VAL A 46 -4.08 2.12 5.38
N TYR A 47 -3.33 2.95 6.10
CA TYR A 47 -3.77 3.62 7.31
C TYR A 47 -3.94 5.12 7.08
N HIS A 48 -5.01 5.68 7.63
CA HIS A 48 -5.23 7.11 7.74
C HIS A 48 -4.53 7.66 8.99
N SER A 49 -4.05 8.91 8.93
CA SER A 49 -3.54 9.61 10.10
C SER A 49 -4.45 10.77 10.48
N ASP A 50 -4.95 10.80 11.72
CA ASP A 50 -5.74 11.93 12.22
C ASP A 50 -4.91 13.22 12.32
N LYS A 51 -3.60 13.09 12.52
CA LYS A 51 -2.67 14.24 12.61
C LYS A 51 -2.29 14.82 11.24
N LYS A 52 -2.35 13.99 10.19
CA LYS A 52 -2.01 14.36 8.81
C LYS A 52 -3.07 13.76 7.86
N PRO A 53 -4.27 14.35 7.79
CA PRO A 53 -5.41 13.75 7.08
C PRO A 53 -5.19 13.61 5.56
N ASP A 54 -4.24 14.35 5.01
CA ASP A 54 -3.88 14.31 3.59
C ASP A 54 -2.87 13.21 3.24
N ILE A 55 -2.34 12.50 4.25
CA ILE A 55 -1.33 11.45 4.07
C ILE A 55 -1.88 10.10 4.51
N LEU A 56 -1.61 9.09 3.69
CA LEU A 56 -1.88 7.68 3.99
C LEU A 56 -0.57 6.94 4.18
N LYS A 57 -0.51 6.08 5.19
CA LYS A 57 0.62 5.17 5.42
C LYS A 57 0.30 3.81 4.82
N VAL A 58 1.14 3.34 3.91
CA VAL A 58 0.98 2.04 3.25
C VAL A 58 2.04 1.07 3.75
N ASN A 59 1.62 -0.09 4.28
CA ASN A 59 2.51 -1.12 4.79
C ASN A 59 2.29 -2.44 4.03
N ILE A 60 3.36 -3.02 3.52
CA ILE A 60 3.33 -4.33 2.85
C ILE A 60 3.88 -5.40 3.80
N GLN A 61 3.07 -6.42 4.05
CA GLN A 61 3.35 -7.55 4.94
C GLN A 61 3.31 -8.89 4.18
N ASN A 62 3.92 -9.92 4.76
CA ASN A 62 3.98 -11.27 4.19
C ASN A 62 4.59 -11.32 2.76
N LYS A 63 5.63 -10.51 2.51
CA LYS A 63 6.28 -10.39 1.19
C LYS A 63 6.92 -11.70 0.73
N GLU A 64 7.24 -12.57 1.67
CA GLU A 64 7.79 -13.91 1.45
C GLU A 64 6.82 -14.86 0.76
N ALA A 65 5.49 -14.59 0.78
CA ALA A 65 4.50 -15.42 0.11
C ALA A 65 4.67 -15.42 -1.41
N ASN A 66 5.09 -14.30 -2.00
CA ASN A 66 5.48 -14.20 -3.40
C ASN A 66 6.39 -12.98 -3.61
N THR A 67 7.71 -13.23 -3.69
CA THR A 67 8.71 -12.16 -3.77
C THR A 67 8.63 -11.33 -5.06
N GLU A 68 8.22 -11.94 -6.17
CA GLU A 68 8.06 -11.24 -7.45
C GLU A 68 6.90 -10.26 -7.39
N ILE A 69 5.74 -10.71 -6.92
CA ILE A 69 4.56 -9.85 -6.73
C ILE A 69 4.83 -8.78 -5.68
N ALA A 70 5.54 -9.12 -4.59
CA ALA A 70 5.94 -8.16 -3.58
C ALA A 70 6.80 -7.04 -4.17
N ASN A 71 7.82 -7.38 -4.97
CA ASN A 71 8.70 -6.40 -5.62
C ASN A 71 7.95 -5.54 -6.63
N LEU A 72 7.04 -6.11 -7.40
CA LEU A 72 6.19 -5.36 -8.33
C LEU A 72 5.29 -4.36 -7.57
N LEU A 73 4.67 -4.81 -6.48
CA LEU A 73 3.85 -3.95 -5.63
C LEU A 73 4.68 -2.81 -5.00
N ASP A 74 5.86 -3.13 -4.45
CA ASP A 74 6.80 -2.13 -3.93
C ASP A 74 7.16 -1.10 -5.01
N PHE A 75 7.44 -1.54 -6.24
CA PHE A 75 7.79 -0.64 -7.35
C PHE A 75 6.65 0.34 -7.67
N HIS A 76 5.42 -0.17 -7.81
CA HIS A 76 4.25 0.68 -8.05
C HIS A 76 4.04 1.70 -6.93
N ILE A 77 4.06 1.24 -5.67
CA ILE A 77 3.83 2.10 -4.52
C ILE A 77 4.98 3.11 -4.36
N SER A 78 6.22 2.71 -4.59
CA SER A 78 7.38 3.59 -4.53
C SER A 78 7.30 4.73 -5.55
N ASN A 79 6.82 4.45 -6.77
CA ASN A 79 6.64 5.50 -7.80
C ASN A 79 5.54 6.50 -7.45
N MET A 80 4.53 6.08 -6.67
CA MET A 80 3.49 6.96 -6.15
C MET A 80 3.91 7.65 -4.86
N SER A 81 4.83 7.04 -4.11
CA SER A 81 5.18 7.50 -2.77
C SER A 81 5.77 8.90 -2.80
N MET A 82 5.46 9.66 -1.76
CA MET A 82 6.10 10.92 -1.51
C MET A 82 7.57 10.63 -1.19
N ASN A 83 8.47 11.00 -2.10
CA ASN A 83 9.88 11.19 -1.77
C ASN A 83 9.99 12.41 -0.85
N GLU A 84 9.50 12.33 0.38
CA GLU A 84 9.97 13.29 1.37
C GLU A 84 11.38 12.85 1.79
N PRO A 85 12.40 13.72 1.67
CA PRO A 85 13.71 13.43 2.21
C PRO A 85 13.54 13.12 3.69
N SER A 86 14.09 11.99 4.12
CA SER A 86 14.28 11.71 5.54
C SER A 86 14.91 12.96 6.17
N PRO A 87 14.34 13.55 7.24
CA PRO A 87 14.99 14.66 7.91
C PRO A 87 16.37 14.16 8.36
N ALA A 88 17.40 14.89 7.95
CA ALA A 88 18.78 14.70 8.37
C ALA A 88 18.93 14.92 9.88
#